data_AF-A0A2N1YLX5-F1
#
_entry.id   AF-A0A2N1YLX5-F1
#
_cell.length_a   1.000
_cell.length_b   1.000
_cell.length_c   1.000
_cell.angle_alpha   90.00
_cell.angle_beta   90.00
_cell.angle_gamma   90.00
#
_symmetry.space_group_name_H-M   'P 1'
#
loop_
_entity.id
_entity.type
_entity.pdbx_description
1 polymer ?
#
loop_
_entity_poly.entity_id
_entity_poly.type
_entity_poly.pdbx_seq_one_letter_code
_entity_poly.pdbx_strand_id
1 'polypeptide(L)' 'MMKVLAEMSKKEFIYECATRALAASFANPAAKPSIASMVRDAETLWNELREWESLESSPLE' A
#
# COMPACT_ATOMS: atom_id res chain seq x y z
N MET A 1 -10.52 2.97 15.97
CA MET A 1 -9.52 1.89 15.92
C MET A 1 -9.01 1.83 14.50
N MET A 2 -7.75 2.18 14.22
CA MET A 2 -7.20 2.02 12.87
C MET A 2 -7.15 0.52 12.60
N LYS A 3 -7.84 0.06 11.54
CA LYS A 3 -7.67 -1.31 11.04
C LYS A 3 -6.20 -1.50 10.69
N VAL A 4 -5.66 -2.69 10.95
CA VAL A 4 -4.32 -3.04 10.47
C VAL A 4 -4.38 -3.07 8.94
N LEU A 5 -3.33 -2.61 8.24
CA LEU A 5 -3.30 -2.55 6.76
C LEU A 5 -3.68 -3.90 6.11
N ALA A 6 -3.31 -5.01 6.75
CA ALA A 6 -3.64 -6.37 6.31
C ALA A 6 -5.16 -6.69 6.34
N GLU A 7 -5.94 -5.98 7.14
CA GLU A 7 -7.39 -6.19 7.29
C GLU A 7 -8.22 -5.23 6.43
N MET A 8 -7.56 -4.36 5.67
CA MET A 8 -8.22 -3.39 4.80
C MET A 8 -8.64 -4.04 3.48
N SER A 9 -9.76 -3.59 2.93
CA SER A 9 -10.07 -3.87 1.52
C SER A 9 -9.01 -3.23 0.62
N LYS A 10 -8.82 -3.77 -0.60
CA LYS A 10 -7.89 -3.19 -1.60
C LYS A 10 -8.07 -1.68 -1.77
N LYS A 11 -9.32 -1.21 -1.81
CA LYS A 11 -9.63 0.22 -1.93
C LYS A 11 -9.13 1.00 -0.71
N GLU A 12 -9.50 0.57 0.51
CA GLU A 12 -9.04 1.22 1.75
C GLU A 12 -7.50 1.26 1.83
N PHE A 13 -6.84 0.16 1.49
CA PHE A 13 -5.37 0.08 1.47
C PHE A 13 -4.74 1.07 0.49
N ILE A 14 -5.22 1.12 -0.76
CA ILE A 14 -4.69 2.04 -1.78
C ILE A 14 -4.86 3.49 -1.34
N TYR A 15 -6.02 3.86 -0.80
CA TYR A 15 -6.24 5.22 -0.29
C TYR A 15 -5.30 5.54 0.87
N GLU A 16 -5.16 4.65 1.85
CA GLU A 16 -4.30 4.87 3.00
C GLU A 16 -2.82 5.01 2.60
N CYS A 17 -2.31 4.14 1.74
CA CYS A 17 -0.94 4.21 1.23
C CYS A 17 -0.70 5.49 0.42
N ALA A 18 -1.62 5.86 -0.47
CA ALA A 18 -1.50 7.10 -1.26
C ALA A 18 -1.55 8.35 -0.37
N THR A 19 -2.40 8.37 0.65
CA THR A 19 -2.49 9.48 1.62
C THR A 19 -1.18 9.62 2.42
N ARG A 20 -0.58 8.51 2.86
CA ARG A 20 0.72 8.54 3.55
C ARG A 20 1.85 9.02 2.63
N ALA A 21 1.88 8.55 1.39
CA ALA A 21 2.86 8.98 0.40
C ALA A 21 2.72 10.48 0.07
N LEU A 22 1.48 10.98 -0.02
CA LEU A 22 1.19 12.39 -0.20
C LEU A 22 1.66 13.22 1.00
N ALA A 23 1.37 12.78 2.23
CA ALA A 23 1.84 13.45 3.44
C ALA A 23 3.38 13.52 3.51
N ALA A 24 4.07 12.43 3.13
CA ALA A 24 5.52 12.40 3.04
C ALA A 24 6.07 13.35 1.96
N SER A 25 5.37 13.50 0.82
CA SER A 25 5.77 14.44 -0.23
C SER A 25 5.76 15.90 0.23
N PHE A 26 4.83 16.27 1.14
CA PHE A 26 4.83 17.61 1.73
C PHE A 26 6.00 17.82 2.70
N ALA A 27 6.52 16.76 3.32
CA ALA A 27 7.69 16.83 4.19
C ALA A 27 9.02 16.92 3.42
N ASN A 28 9.04 16.52 2.14
CA ASN A 28 10.21 16.64 1.27
C ASN A 28 9.85 17.27 -0.08
N PRO A 29 9.95 18.60 -0.22
CA PRO A 29 9.58 19.33 -1.44
C PRO A 29 10.38 18.94 -2.69
N ALA A 30 11.54 18.30 -2.53
CA ALA A 30 12.34 17.80 -3.65
C ALA A 30 11.76 16.50 -4.24
N ALA A 31 11.02 15.74 -3.45
CA ALA A 31 10.24 14.62 -3.94
C ALA A 31 9.01 15.16 -4.67
N LYS A 32 8.90 14.87 -5.97
CA LYS A 32 7.72 15.20 -6.79
C LYS A 32 6.96 13.95 -7.24
N PRO A 33 6.55 13.06 -6.33
CA PRO A 33 5.68 11.95 -6.71
C PRO A 33 4.35 12.51 -7.21
N SER A 34 3.89 11.99 -8.35
CA SER A 34 2.55 12.29 -8.86
C SER A 34 1.50 11.44 -8.13
N ILE A 35 0.26 11.91 -8.02
CA ILE A 35 -0.83 11.10 -7.46
C ILE A 35 -0.97 9.78 -8.24
N ALA A 36 -0.80 9.82 -9.57
CA ALA A 36 -0.85 8.64 -10.43
C ALA A 36 0.28 7.63 -10.16
N SER A 37 1.47 8.07 -9.75
CA SER A 37 2.53 7.14 -9.31
C SER A 37 2.20 6.58 -7.92
N MET A 38 1.78 7.41 -6.97
CA MET A 38 1.42 6.94 -5.62
C MET A 38 0.34 5.85 -5.62
N VAL A 39 -0.70 6.00 -6.45
CA VAL A 39 -1.78 5.02 -6.57
C VAL A 39 -1.28 3.71 -7.21
N ARG A 40 -0.44 3.80 -8.25
CA ARG A 40 0.16 2.61 -8.88
C ARG A 40 1.10 1.88 -7.93
N ASP A 41 1.94 2.61 -7.21
CA ASP A 41 2.86 2.04 -6.23
C ASP A 41 2.08 1.34 -5.11
N ALA A 42 0.99 1.96 -4.63
CA ALA A 42 0.11 1.34 -3.64
C ALA A 42 -0.60 0.09 -4.17
N GLU A 43 -0.97 0.04 -5.44
CA GLU A 43 -1.54 -1.15 -6.08
C GLU A 43 -0.51 -2.29 -6.21
N THR A 44 0.73 -1.98 -6.57
CA THR A 44 1.83 -2.96 -6.59
C THR A 44 2.05 -3.56 -5.20
N LEU A 45 2.16 -2.71 -4.17
CA LEU A 45 2.31 -3.15 -2.78
C LEU A 45 1.16 -4.04 -2.30
N TRP A 46 -0.07 -3.76 -2.75
CA TRP A 46 -1.21 -4.62 -2.44
C TRP A 46 -1.03 -6.03 -3.02
N ASN A 47 -0.58 -6.13 -4.28
CA ASN A 47 -0.38 -7.43 -4.94
C ASN A 47 0.72 -8.22 -4.24
N GLU A 48 1.86 -7.59 -3.93
CA GLU A 48 2.96 -8.21 -3.17
C GLU A 48 2.48 -8.74 -1.81
N LEU A 49 1.64 -7.97 -1.09
CA LEU A 49 1.05 -8.42 0.17
C LEU A 49 0.15 -9.65 -0.01
N ARG A 50 -0.67 -9.70 -1.07
CA ARG A 50 -1.50 -10.87 -1.36
C ARG A 50 -0.66 -12.10 -1.70
N GLU A 51 0.41 -11.92 -2.48
CA GLU A 51 1.35 -12.99 -2.80
C GLU A 51 2.00 -13.55 -1.52
N TRP A 52 2.48 -12.67 -0.63
CA TRP A 52 3.05 -13.08 0.64
C TRP A 52 2.06 -13.87 1.52
N GLU A 53 0.83 -13.38 1.67
CA GLU A 53 -0.19 -14.11 2.43
C GLU A 53 -0.56 -15.46 1.79
N SER A 54 -0.52 -15.56 0.46
CA SER A 54 -0.74 -16.84 -0.23
C SER A 54 0.39 -17.85 0.03
N LEU A 55 1.63 -17.37 0.18
CA LEU A 55 2.78 -18.20 0.52
C LEU A 55 2.75 -18.65 1.98
N GLU A 56 2.35 -17.79 2.91
CA GLU A 56 2.19 -18.14 4.33
C GLU A 56 1.02 -19.09 4.58
N SER A 57 -0.03 -19.00 3.77
CA SER A 57 -1.20 -19.89 3.85
C SER A 57 -1.05 -21.21 3.09
N SER A 58 0.07 -21.40 2.37
CA SER A 58 0.44 -22.68 1.76
C SER A 58 1.36 -23.44 2.74
N PRO A 59 0.85 -24.39 3.52
CA PRO A 59 1.70 -25.21 4.37
C PRO A 59 2.63 -26.02 3.47
N LEU A 60 3.89 -26.15 3.87
CA LEU A 60 4.79 -27.18 3.33
C LEU A 60 4.05 -28.52 3.40
N GLU A 61 3.87 -29.17 2.24
CA GLU A 61 3.41 -30.56 2.11
C GLU A 61 4.21 -31.52 2.99
#